data_AF-A0A353BDU3-F1
#
_entry.id   AF-A0A353BDU3-F1
#
_cell.length_a   1.000
_cell.length_b   1.000
_cell.length_c   1.000
_cell.angle_alpha   90.00
_cell.angle_beta   90.00
_cell.angle_gamma   90.00
#
_symmetry.space_group_name_H-M   'P 1'
#
loop_
_entity.id
_entity.type
_entity.pdbx_description
1 polymer ?
#
loop_
_entity_poly.entity_id
_entity_poly.type
_entity_poly.pdbx_seq_one_letter_code
_entity_poly.pdbx_strand_id
1 'polypeptide(L)' 'SDIRAFIRSLIRIRDCEEIEWLLPSHGPIFRKDPEMITKTIERLQTYLHMADFGTCAIDWPLMDEWEEEIAQGKMPR' A
#
# COMPACT_ATOMS: atom_id res chain seq x y z
N SER A 1 -0.34 -4.33 13.50
CA SER A 1 -0.81 -3.25 12.62
C SER A 1 -1.39 -3.84 11.35
N ASP A 2 -2.45 -3.27 10.79
CA ASP A 2 -3.08 -3.73 9.53
C ASP A 2 -3.01 -2.61 8.48
N ILE A 3 -2.06 -2.73 7.55
CA ILE A 3 -1.85 -1.75 6.48
C ILE A 3 -3.05 -1.69 5.51
N ARG A 4 -3.78 -2.80 5.30
CA ARG A 4 -4.98 -2.80 4.44
C ARG A 4 -6.10 -2.00 5.10
N ALA A 5 -6.29 -2.15 6.42
CA ALA A 5 -7.23 -1.32 7.17
C ALA A 5 -6.84 0.17 7.16
N PHE A 6 -5.54 0.45 7.20
CA PHE A 6 -5.02 1.81 7.11
C PHE A 6 -5.28 2.42 5.72
N ILE A 7 -4.98 1.70 4.63
CA ILE A 7 -5.30 2.11 3.26
C ILE A 7 -6.80 2.39 3.09
N ARG A 8 -7.68 1.52 3.60
CA ARG A 8 -9.15 1.75 3.56
C ARG A 8 -9.54 3.05 4.27
N SER A 9 -8.85 3.40 5.35
CA SER A 9 -9.11 4.65 6.08
C SER A 9 -8.62 5.87 5.30
N LEU A 10 -7.46 5.79 4.64
CA LEU A 10 -6.97 6.85 3.78
C LEU A 10 -7.88 7.10 2.57
N ILE A 11 -8.39 6.04 1.94
CA ILE A 11 -9.36 6.14 0.83
C ILE A 11 -10.60 6.90 1.31
N ARG A 12 -11.16 6.53 2.46
CA ARG A 12 -12.32 7.21 3.05
C ARG A 12 -12.05 8.70 3.34
N ILE A 13 -10.85 9.05 3.81
CA ILE A 13 -10.46 10.45 4.06
C ILE A 13 -10.31 11.22 2.74
N ARG A 14 -9.66 10.62 1.73
CA ARG A 14 -9.49 11.22 0.40
C ARG A 14 -10.84 11.58 -0.22
N ASP A 15 -11.76 10.61 -0.21
CA ASP A 15 -13.05 10.66 -0.91
C ASP A 15 -14.11 11.49 -0.15
N CYS A 16 -13.84 11.91 1.10
CA CYS A 16 -14.76 12.75 1.86
C CYS A 16 -14.68 14.22 1.41
N GLU A 17 -15.75 14.72 0.78
CA GLU A 17 -15.81 16.08 0.23
C GLU A 17 -15.92 17.18 1.31
N GLU A 18 -16.49 16.85 2.48
CA GLU A 18 -16.76 17.81 3.56
C GLU A 18 -15.51 18.19 4.38
N ILE A 19 -14.40 17.48 4.21
CA ILE A 19 -13.17 17.69 4.98
C ILE A 19 -12.19 18.58 4.22
N GLU A 20 -11.87 19.74 4.79
CA GLU A 20 -10.85 20.65 4.26
C GLU A 20 -9.50 20.57 4.98
N TRP A 21 -9.50 20.20 6.26
CA TRP A 21 -8.30 20.22 7.11
C TRP A 21 -8.14 18.89 7.86
N LEU A 22 -6.88 18.45 8.00
CA LEU A 22 -6.50 17.25 8.72
C LEU A 22 -5.69 17.63 9.96
N LEU A 23 -6.15 17.14 11.12
CA LEU A 23 -5.55 17.37 12.42
C LEU A 23 -4.93 16.05 12.91
N PRO A 24 -3.66 15.78 12.59
CA PRO A 24 -3.01 14.55 13.00
C PRO A 24 -2.72 14.57 14.50
N SER A 25 -2.66 13.38 15.13
CA SER A 25 -2.25 13.26 16.55
C SER A 25 -0.81 13.72 16.79
N HIS A 26 0.03 13.70 15.75
CA HIS A 26 1.41 14.16 15.78
C HIS A 26 1.74 15.01 14.54
N GLY A 27 2.53 16.06 14.73
CA GLY A 27 2.93 16.96 13.65
C GLY A 27 1.97 18.13 13.45
N PRO A 28 2.24 18.98 12.45
CA PRO A 28 1.44 20.17 12.18
C PRO A 28 0.09 19.82 11.52
N ILE A 29 -0.88 20.70 11.71
CA ILE A 29 -2.13 20.69 10.95
C ILE A 29 -1.83 20.99 9.48
N PHE A 30 -2.53 20.32 8.55
CA PHE A 30 -2.37 20.55 7.12
C PHE A 30 -3.71 20.47 6.38
N ARG A 31 -3.79 21.17 5.25
CA ARG A 31 -4.98 21.14 4.38
C ARG A 31 -5.07 19.77 3.71
N LYS A 32 -6.29 19.23 3.57
CA LYS A 32 -6.53 18.00 2.82
C LYS A 32 -6.09 18.21 1.37
N ASP A 33 -5.15 17.40 0.92
CA ASP A 33 -4.70 17.30 -0.46
C ASP A 33 -4.98 15.88 -0.98
N PRO A 34 -6.02 15.69 -1.82
CA PRO A 34 -6.37 14.38 -2.37
C PRO A 34 -5.25 13.75 -3.19
N GLU A 35 -4.41 14.55 -3.85
CA GLU A 35 -3.31 14.05 -4.68
C GLU A 35 -2.20 13.47 -3.80
N MET A 36 -1.83 14.18 -2.73
CA MET A 36 -0.86 13.68 -1.75
C MET A 36 -1.35 12.39 -1.07
N ILE A 37 -2.64 12.32 -0.71
CA ILE A 37 -3.22 11.11 -0.12
C ILE A 37 -3.20 9.95 -1.13
N THR A 38 -3.48 10.20 -2.40
CA THR A 38 -3.42 9.19 -3.47
C THR A 38 -2.01 8.64 -3.63
N LYS A 39 -1.00 9.50 -3.75
CA LYS A 39 0.42 9.09 -3.79
C LYS A 39 0.83 8.26 -2.58
N THR A 40 0.29 8.59 -1.40
CA THR A 40 0.52 7.84 -0.18
C THR A 40 -0.13 6.46 -0.23
N ILE A 41 -1.37 6.36 -0.71
CA ILE A 41 -2.07 5.08 -0.90
C ILE A 41 -1.31 4.19 -1.87
N GLU A 42 -0.89 4.72 -3.03
CA GLU A 42 -0.12 3.98 -4.05
C GLU A 42 1.18 3.43 -3.46
N ARG A 43 1.94 4.26 -2.73
CA ARG A 43 3.15 3.82 -2.04
C ARG A 43 2.88 2.73 -1.01
N LEU A 44 1.79 2.82 -0.24
CA LEU A 44 1.45 1.78 0.72
C LEU A 44 0.98 0.49 0.05
N GLN A 45 0.36 0.58 -1.13
CA GLN A 45 0.01 -0.59 -1.93
C GLN A 45 1.26 -1.32 -2.41
N THR A 46 2.34 -0.62 -2.80
CA THR A 46 3.60 -1.32 -3.19
C THR A 46 4.14 -2.16 -2.04
N TYR A 47 4.02 -1.68 -0.81
CA TYR A 47 4.47 -2.41 0.39
C TYR A 47 3.72 -3.72 0.63
N LEU A 48 2.50 -3.88 0.11
CA LEU A 48 1.77 -5.14 0.19
C LEU A 48 2.39 -6.26 -0.65
N HIS A 49 3.24 -5.92 -1.61
CA HIS A 49 3.83 -6.85 -2.57
C HIS A 49 5.36 -6.96 -2.39
N MET A 50 5.90 -6.35 -1.35
CA MET A 50 7.33 -6.28 -1.07
C MET A 50 7.74 -7.29 -0.01
N ALA A 51 8.73 -8.12 -0.34
CA ALA A 51 9.15 -9.22 0.54
C ALA A 51 9.81 -8.79 1.85
N ASP A 52 10.44 -7.62 1.86
CA ASP A 52 11.04 -7.00 3.03
C ASP A 52 10.01 -6.31 3.94
N PHE A 53 8.74 -6.18 3.53
CA PHE A 53 7.69 -5.57 4.35
C PHE A 53 7.00 -6.56 5.31
N GLY A 54 7.68 -7.67 5.60
CA GLY A 54 7.37 -8.61 6.68
C GLY A 54 5.94 -9.17 6.61
N THR A 55 5.26 -9.23 7.76
CA THR A 55 3.91 -9.80 7.90
C THR A 55 2.80 -8.95 7.28
N CYS A 56 3.13 -7.80 6.70
CA CYS A 56 2.18 -6.94 6.00
C CYS A 56 2.11 -7.24 4.49
N ALA A 57 3.06 -8.00 3.94
CA ALA A 57 2.98 -8.48 2.57
C ALA A 57 1.84 -9.50 2.42
N ILE A 58 1.10 -9.43 1.32
CA ILE A 58 -0.02 -10.35 1.02
C ILE A 58 0.33 -11.37 -0.06
N ASP A 59 1.31 -11.05 -0.88
CA ASP A 59 1.88 -11.91 -1.92
C ASP A 59 3.34 -11.49 -2.18
N TRP A 60 4.03 -12.29 -2.99
CA TRP A 60 5.36 -11.99 -3.52
C TRP A 60 5.38 -12.24 -5.03
N PRO A 61 5.43 -11.20 -5.87
CA PRO A 61 5.42 -11.36 -7.33
C PRO A 61 6.53 -12.27 -7.86
N LEU A 62 7.68 -12.31 -7.19
CA LEU A 62 8.78 -13.21 -7.55
C LEU A 62 8.42 -14.69 -7.36
N MET A 63 7.51 -15.00 -6.44
CA MET A 63 6.98 -16.36 -6.26
C MET A 63 6.11 -16.76 -7.45
N ASP A 64 5.24 -15.87 -7.92
CA ASP A 64 4.41 -16.10 -9.10
C ASP A 64 5.28 -16.34 -10.36
N GLU A 65 6.32 -15.53 -10.54
CA GLU A 65 7.30 -15.70 -11.62
C GLU A 65 8.02 -17.05 -11.51
N TRP A 66 8.49 -17.41 -10.31
CA TRP A 66 9.15 -18.69 -10.08
C TRP A 66 8.22 -19.88 -10.37
N GLU A 67 6.96 -19.82 -9.94
CA GLU A 67 5.97 -20.85 -10.25
C GLU A 67 5.74 -21.01 -11.76
N GLU A 68 5.69 -19.89 -12.50
CA GLU A 68 5.60 -19.90 -13.96
C GLU A 68 6.85 -20.52 -14.61
N GLU A 69 8.05 -20.20 -14.12
CA GLU A 69 9.31 -20.78 -14.63
C GLU A 69 9.36 -22.30 -14.44
N ILE A 70 8.97 -22.80 -13.26
CA ILE A 70 8.90 -24.25 -12.99
C ILE A 70 7.87 -24.91 -13.89
N ALA A 71 6.70 -24.30 -14.10
CA ALA A 71 5.66 -24.80 -15.01
C ALA A 71 6.16 -24.88 -16.47
N GLN A 72 7.06 -23.99 -16.87
CA GLN A 72 7.73 -23.99 -18.17
C GLN A 72 8.92 -24.97 -18.25
N GLY A 73 9.25 -25.68 -17.16
CA GLY A 73 10.37 -26.62 -17.09
C GLY A 73 11.75 -25.95 -16.93
N LYS A 74 11.80 -24.65 -16.61
CA LYS A 74 13.05 -23.96 -16.27
C LYS A 74 13.39 -24.27 -14.82
N MET A 75 14.47 -25.01 -14.58
CA MET A 75 14.95 -25.29 -13.23
C MET A 75 15.94 -24.21 -12.77
N PRO A 76 15.99 -23.91 -11.46
CA PRO A 76 17.05 -23.08 -10.89
C PRO A 76 18.43 -23.65 -11.27
N ARG A 77 19.36 -22.78 -11.67
CA ARG A 77 20.74 -23.18 -11.99
C ARG A 77 21.61 -23.25 -10.75
#